data_AF-A0AAV5TIA8-F1
#
_entry.id   AF-A0AAV5TIA8-F1
#
_cell.length_a   1.000
_cell.length_b   1.000
_cell.length_c   1.000
_cell.angle_alpha   90.00
_cell.angle_beta   90.00
_cell.angle_gamma   90.00
#
_symmetry.space_group_name_H-M   'P 1'
#
loop_
_entity.id
_entity.type
_entity.pdbx_description
1 polymer ?
#
loop_
_entity_poly.entity_id
_entity_poly.type
_entity_poly.pdbx_seq_one_letter_code
_entity_poly.pdbx_strand_id
1 'polypeptide(L)'
;TLKKTAKVMLTIYDKIQFGVTSSLNTSAIVANVLLIAAIALRTPKQLRSYSVFLLNNAIIDIASATASAMGVVRLRVIQDHEGSMIFVFLGPCSLIREEFCHLCHALHINLVQQSTILLLLSFAFRLYIIGSNFPSRPAISSVRFALICATTLLPMTIIYWMNVLHFCIRFI
;
A
#
# COMPACT_ATOMS: atom_id res chain seq x y z
N THR A 1 -32.07 -20.17 15.11
CA THR A 1 -31.93 -20.15 13.64
C THR A 1 -31.21 -18.91 13.13
N LEU A 2 -31.62 -17.68 13.49
CA LEU A 2 -30.96 -16.42 13.11
C LEU A 2 -29.43 -16.37 13.37
N LYS A 3 -28.97 -16.80 14.55
CA LYS A 3 -27.54 -16.83 14.92
C LYS A 3 -26.70 -17.76 14.03
N LYS A 4 -27.31 -18.83 13.50
CA LYS A 4 -26.67 -19.80 12.59
C LYS A 4 -26.56 -19.22 11.18
N THR A 5 -27.62 -18.58 10.69
CA THR A 5 -27.66 -17.91 9.38
C THR A 5 -26.68 -16.73 9.33
N ALA A 6 -26.59 -15.93 10.39
CA ALA A 6 -25.63 -14.82 10.51
C ALA A 6 -24.18 -15.32 10.48
N LYS A 7 -23.88 -16.43 11.18
CA LYS A 7 -22.54 -17.03 11.20
C LYS A 7 -22.14 -17.59 9.83
N VAL A 8 -23.09 -18.23 9.12
CA VAL A 8 -22.89 -18.75 7.75
C VAL A 8 -22.66 -17.61 6.76
N MET A 9 -23.50 -16.57 6.78
CA MET A 9 -23.30 -15.36 5.97
C MET A 9 -21.91 -14.76 6.20
N LEU A 10 -21.50 -14.58 7.46
CA LEU A 10 -20.18 -14.02 7.78
C LEU A 10 -19.02 -14.80 7.15
N THR A 11 -19.11 -16.14 7.17
CA THR A 11 -18.08 -17.05 6.66
C THR A 11 -17.98 -17.01 5.13
N ILE A 12 -19.09 -16.78 4.43
CA ILE A 12 -19.11 -16.63 2.97
C ILE A 12 -18.38 -15.34 2.56
N TYR A 13 -18.68 -14.22 3.24
CA TYR A 13 -17.98 -12.96 3.02
C TYR A 13 -16.48 -13.07 3.29
N ASP A 14 -16.04 -13.80 4.31
CA ASP A 14 -14.61 -14.05 4.57
C ASP A 14 -13.93 -14.72 3.38
N LYS A 15 -14.56 -15.77 2.84
CA LYS A 15 -14.02 -16.51 1.69
C LYS A 15 -13.94 -15.62 0.44
N ILE A 16 -14.98 -14.82 0.18
CA ILE A 16 -15.00 -13.90 -0.97
C ILE A 16 -13.92 -12.84 -0.80
N GLN A 17 -13.84 -12.19 0.35
CA GLN A 17 -12.87 -11.14 0.61
C GLN A 17 -11.43 -11.66 0.50
N PHE A 18 -11.15 -12.82 1.09
CA PHE A 18 -9.85 -13.47 0.96
C PHE A 18 -9.51 -13.79 -0.50
N GLY A 19 -10.46 -14.35 -1.26
CA GLY A 19 -10.28 -14.68 -2.67
C GLY A 19 -10.02 -13.44 -3.55
N VAL A 20 -10.78 -12.37 -3.33
CA VAL A 20 -10.63 -11.09 -4.04
C VAL A 20 -9.26 -10.48 -3.73
N THR A 21 -8.90 -10.34 -2.45
CA THR A 21 -7.61 -9.79 -2.03
C THR A 21 -6.44 -10.60 -2.58
N SER A 22 -6.52 -11.93 -2.56
CA SER A 22 -5.49 -12.81 -3.11
C SER A 22 -5.32 -12.61 -4.63
N SER A 23 -6.42 -12.50 -5.37
CA SER A 23 -6.39 -12.28 -6.82
C SER A 23 -5.79 -10.92 -7.17
N LEU A 24 -6.18 -9.87 -6.43
CA LEU A 24 -5.65 -8.52 -6.61
C LEU A 24 -4.14 -8.46 -6.32
N ASN A 25 -3.69 -9.03 -5.20
CA ASN A 25 -2.28 -9.03 -4.83
C ASN A 25 -1.43 -9.81 -5.84
N THR A 26 -1.91 -10.96 -6.31
CA THR A 26 -1.22 -11.75 -7.35
C THR A 26 -1.10 -10.95 -8.66
N SER A 27 -2.21 -10.33 -9.09
CA SER A 27 -2.24 -9.50 -10.29
C SER A 27 -1.30 -8.30 -10.18
N ALA A 28 -1.27 -7.65 -9.00
CA ALA A 28 -0.38 -6.52 -8.72
C ALA A 28 1.10 -6.94 -8.79
N ILE A 29 1.47 -8.08 -8.20
CA ILE A 29 2.85 -8.58 -8.25
C ILE A 29 3.24 -8.88 -9.71
N VAL A 30 2.41 -9.63 -10.44
CA VAL A 30 2.71 -10.00 -11.84
C VAL A 30 2.84 -8.76 -12.72
N ALA A 31 1.89 -7.82 -12.64
CA ALA A 31 1.92 -6.59 -13.42
C ALA A 31 3.15 -5.73 -13.11
N ASN A 32 3.52 -5.59 -11.84
CA ASN A 32 4.68 -4.82 -11.44
C ASN A 32 6.01 -5.49 -11.82
N VAL A 33 6.10 -6.82 -11.77
CA VAL A 33 7.27 -7.56 -12.28
C VAL A 33 7.42 -7.38 -13.80
N LEU A 34 6.32 -7.47 -14.55
CA LEU A 34 6.33 -7.21 -16.00
C LEU A 34 6.72 -5.75 -16.30
N LEU A 35 6.27 -4.79 -15.49
CA LEU A 35 6.65 -3.39 -15.61
C LEU A 35 8.17 -3.21 -15.39
N ILE A 36 8.75 -3.84 -14.36
CA ILE A 36 10.20 -3.83 -14.12
C ILE A 36 10.95 -4.42 -15.32
N ALA A 37 10.49 -5.54 -15.86
CA ALA A 37 11.10 -6.16 -17.04
C ALA A 37 11.02 -5.25 -18.28
N ALA A 38 9.88 -4.61 -18.50
CA ALA A 38 9.69 -3.65 -19.60
C ALA A 38 10.62 -2.44 -19.46
N ILE A 39 10.77 -1.90 -18.24
CA ILE A 39 11.71 -0.82 -17.95
C ILE A 39 13.15 -1.25 -18.25
N ALA A 40 13.57 -2.44 -17.81
CA ALA A 40 14.92 -2.94 -18.05
C ALA A 40 15.23 -3.15 -19.55
N LEU A 41 14.27 -3.65 -20.33
CA LEU A 41 14.50 -4.04 -21.71
C LEU A 41 14.23 -2.94 -22.76
N ARG A 42 13.35 -1.97 -22.46
CA ARG A 42 12.84 -1.02 -23.47
C ARG A 42 13.07 0.46 -23.16
N THR A 43 13.72 0.82 -22.06
CA THR A 43 13.87 2.26 -21.68
C THR A 43 14.84 3.01 -22.61
N PRO A 44 14.38 4.00 -23.41
CA PRO A 44 15.27 4.89 -24.15
C PRO A 44 15.91 5.96 -23.25
N LYS A 45 17.10 6.44 -23.59
CA LYS A 45 17.90 7.39 -22.77
C LYS A 45 17.14 8.66 -22.34
N GLN A 46 16.17 9.11 -23.15
CA GLN A 46 15.37 10.32 -22.89
C GLN A 46 14.31 10.13 -21.78
N LEU A 47 13.90 8.89 -21.47
CA LEU A 47 12.91 8.58 -20.42
C LEU A 47 13.54 8.09 -19.11
N ARG A 48 14.87 8.21 -18.95
CA ARG A 48 15.59 7.62 -17.81
C ARG A 48 15.08 8.12 -16.46
N SER A 49 14.74 9.42 -16.33
CA SER A 49 14.16 9.96 -15.09
C SER A 49 12.78 9.37 -14.82
N TYR A 50 11.92 9.28 -15.84
CA TYR A 50 10.58 8.70 -15.78
C TYR A 50 10.61 7.22 -15.36
N SER A 51 11.53 6.44 -15.93
CA SER A 51 11.70 5.03 -15.59
C SER A 51 12.12 4.79 -14.14
N VAL A 52 12.87 5.71 -13.51
CA VAL A 52 13.22 5.60 -12.09
C VAL A 52 11.98 5.80 -11.21
N PHE A 53 11.05 6.68 -11.57
CA PHE A 53 9.78 6.82 -10.83
C PHE A 53 8.93 5.57 -10.94
N LEU A 54 8.76 5.03 -12.15
CA LEU A 54 8.00 3.79 -12.36
C LEU A 54 8.64 2.59 -11.67
N LEU A 55 9.97 2.48 -11.65
CA LEU A 55 10.67 1.41 -10.98
C LEU A 55 10.46 1.46 -9.45
N ASN A 56 10.60 2.65 -8.85
CA ASN A 56 10.32 2.83 -7.42
C ASN A 56 8.85 2.52 -7.10
N ASN A 57 7.92 2.93 -7.97
CA ASN A 57 6.51 2.61 -7.82
C ASN A 57 6.26 1.11 -7.82
N ALA A 58 6.86 0.38 -8.77
CA ALA A 58 6.71 -1.06 -8.88
C ALA A 58 7.24 -1.80 -7.65
N ILE A 59 8.35 -1.33 -7.07
CA ILE A 59 8.89 -1.89 -5.83
C ILE A 59 7.92 -1.65 -4.65
N ILE A 60 7.38 -0.43 -4.54
CA ILE A 60 6.41 -0.08 -3.50
C ILE A 60 5.13 -0.90 -3.65
N ASP A 61 4.64 -1.11 -4.87
CA ASP A 61 3.44 -1.91 -5.12
C ASP A 61 3.65 -3.38 -4.77
N ILE A 62 4.82 -3.97 -5.07
CA ILE A 62 5.15 -5.34 -4.66
C ILE A 62 5.24 -5.44 -3.13
N ALA A 63 5.91 -4.49 -2.47
CA ALA A 63 5.99 -4.44 -1.02
C ALA A 63 4.60 -4.28 -0.37
N SER A 64 3.75 -3.44 -0.96
CA SER A 64 2.37 -3.22 -0.54
C SER A 64 1.52 -4.47 -0.69
N ALA A 65 1.56 -5.13 -1.85
CA ALA A 65 0.83 -6.38 -2.10
C ALA A 65 1.27 -7.49 -1.14
N THR A 66 2.56 -7.55 -0.80
CA THR A 66 3.10 -8.50 0.18
C THR A 66 2.59 -8.20 1.59
N ALA A 67 2.62 -6.93 2.02
CA ALA A 67 2.08 -6.50 3.31
C ALA A 67 0.56 -6.75 3.40
N SER A 68 -0.18 -6.52 2.31
CA SER A 68 -1.60 -6.82 2.17
C SER A 68 -1.91 -8.31 2.31
N ALA A 69 -1.12 -9.15 1.65
CA ALA A 69 -1.27 -10.60 1.74
C ALA A 69 -1.01 -11.13 3.15
N MET A 70 -0.06 -10.53 3.88
CA MET A 70 0.22 -10.89 5.28
C MET A 70 -0.85 -10.37 6.24
N GLY A 71 -1.30 -9.13 6.05
CA GLY A 71 -2.20 -8.41 6.95
C GLY A 71 -3.62 -8.27 6.41
N VAL A 72 -4.23 -9.35 5.91
CA VAL A 72 -5.63 -9.31 5.43
C VAL A 72 -6.55 -8.87 6.57
N VAL A 73 -7.08 -7.65 6.46
CA VAL A 73 -7.95 -7.02 7.46
C VAL A 73 -9.39 -7.08 7.01
N ARG A 74 -10.26 -7.44 7.94
CA ARG A 74 -11.71 -7.35 7.80
C ARG A 74 -12.26 -6.34 8.80
N LEU A 75 -13.09 -5.43 8.31
CA LEU A 75 -13.90 -4.56 9.17
C LEU A 75 -15.20 -5.29 9.52
N ARG A 76 -15.46 -5.50 10.81
CA ARG A 76 -16.72 -6.03 11.32
C ARG A 76 -17.49 -4.89 11.96
N VAL A 77 -18.64 -4.54 11.39
CA VAL A 77 -19.62 -3.68 12.07
C VAL A 77 -20.48 -4.58 12.94
N ILE A 78 -20.40 -4.42 14.26
CA ILE A 78 -21.32 -5.10 15.18
C ILE A 78 -22.54 -4.19 15.33
N GLN A 79 -23.68 -4.63 14.81
CA GLN A 79 -24.98 -4.04 15.14
C GLN A 79 -25.39 -4.49 16.55
N ASP A 80 -24.67 -4.01 17.55
CA ASP A 80 -25.26 -3.75 18.86
C ASP A 80 -25.48 -2.24 18.95
N HIS A 81 -26.33 -1.81 19.89
CA HIS A 81 -26.96 -0.48 20.03
C HIS A 81 -26.09 0.79 19.80
N GLU A 82 -24.77 0.65 19.65
CA GLU A 82 -23.75 1.72 19.52
C GLU A 82 -22.90 1.63 18.22
N GLY A 83 -23.17 0.71 17.28
CA GLY A 83 -22.51 0.71 15.96
C GLY A 83 -20.98 0.56 15.99
N SER A 84 -20.45 -0.24 16.91
CA SER A 84 -19.00 -0.43 17.07
C SER A 84 -18.38 -1.19 15.89
N MET A 85 -17.27 -0.68 15.36
CA MET A 85 -16.49 -1.31 14.30
C MET A 85 -15.24 -1.99 14.88
N ILE A 86 -15.07 -3.28 14.61
CA ILE A 86 -13.91 -4.08 15.07
C ILE A 86 -13.13 -4.56 13.85
N PHE A 87 -11.81 -4.37 13.88
CA PHE A 87 -10.89 -4.93 12.89
C PHE A 87 -10.54 -6.38 13.25
N VAL A 88 -10.79 -7.31 12.34
CA VAL A 88 -10.45 -8.72 12.48
C VAL A 88 -9.39 -9.07 11.44
N PHE A 89 -8.24 -9.57 11.88
CA PHE A 89 -7.15 -9.98 11.00
C PHE A 89 -7.27 -11.46 10.66
N LEU A 90 -7.48 -11.78 9.38
CA LEU A 90 -7.60 -13.16 8.89
C LEU A 90 -6.33 -13.66 8.17
N GLY A 91 -5.32 -12.80 8.04
CA GLY A 91 -4.07 -13.12 7.35
C GLY A 91 -3.12 -14.02 8.17
N PRO A 92 -2.05 -14.54 7.54
CA PRO A 92 -1.04 -15.36 8.21
C PRO A 92 -0.28 -14.61 9.32
N CYS A 93 -0.35 -13.27 9.35
CA CYS A 93 0.16 -12.46 10.46
C CYS A 93 -0.45 -12.85 11.82
N SER A 94 -1.69 -13.37 11.83
CA SER A 94 -2.40 -13.78 13.06
C SER A 94 -1.73 -14.95 13.78
N LEU A 95 -0.92 -15.73 13.07
CA LEU A 95 -0.15 -16.84 13.64
C LEU A 95 1.12 -16.36 14.36
N ILE A 96 1.55 -15.13 14.10
CA ILE A 96 2.75 -14.54 14.70
C ILE A 96 2.32 -13.74 15.92
N ARG A 97 1.72 -12.56 15.71
CA ARG A 97 1.24 -11.62 16.74
C ARG A 97 0.22 -10.65 16.14
N GLU A 98 -0.74 -10.20 16.96
CA GLU A 98 -1.72 -9.17 16.57
C GLU A 98 -1.06 -7.85 16.17
N GLU A 99 0.02 -7.48 16.87
CA GLU A 99 0.84 -6.28 16.59
C GLU A 99 1.41 -6.30 15.17
N PHE A 100 1.90 -7.45 14.73
CA PHE A 100 2.47 -7.61 13.40
C PHE A 100 1.38 -7.44 12.32
N CYS A 101 0.15 -7.88 12.59
CA CYS A 101 -0.98 -7.64 11.70
C CYS A 101 -1.32 -6.15 11.58
N HIS A 102 -1.36 -5.42 12.70
CA HIS A 102 -1.57 -3.97 12.69
C HIS A 102 -0.47 -3.24 11.92
N LEU A 103 0.79 -3.65 12.12
CA LEU A 103 1.93 -3.12 11.38
C LEU A 103 1.79 -3.37 9.87
N CYS A 104 1.49 -4.61 9.45
CA CYS A 104 1.32 -4.96 8.05
C CYS A 104 0.20 -4.14 7.39
N HIS A 105 -0.91 -3.93 8.10
CA HIS A 105 -2.02 -3.13 7.60
C HIS A 105 -1.66 -1.64 7.45
N ALA A 106 -1.00 -1.06 8.45
CA ALA A 106 -0.51 0.31 8.39
C ALA A 106 0.51 0.49 7.24
N LEU A 107 1.44 -0.46 7.10
CA LEU A 107 2.39 -0.53 5.97
C LEU A 107 1.65 -0.53 4.63
N HIS A 108 0.68 -1.42 4.44
CA HIS A 108 -0.08 -1.51 3.21
C HIS A 108 -0.76 -0.18 2.83
N ILE A 109 -1.56 0.42 3.73
CA ILE A 109 -2.32 1.65 3.42
C ILE A 109 -1.40 2.77 2.94
N ASN A 110 -0.28 2.96 3.63
CA ASN A 110 0.63 4.05 3.33
C ASN A 110 1.49 3.79 2.09
N LEU A 111 1.89 2.54 1.85
CA LEU A 111 2.56 2.18 0.60
C LEU A 111 1.64 2.39 -0.61
N VAL A 112 0.34 2.07 -0.50
CA VAL A 112 -0.66 2.39 -1.54
C VAL A 112 -0.79 3.90 -1.76
N GLN A 113 -0.84 4.68 -0.68
CA GLN A 113 -0.89 6.15 -0.79
C GLN A 113 0.37 6.71 -1.46
N GLN A 114 1.55 6.23 -1.06
CA GLN A 114 2.81 6.65 -1.65
C GLN A 114 2.85 6.30 -3.14
N SER A 115 2.48 5.08 -3.52
CA SER A 115 2.39 4.64 -4.92
C SER A 115 1.49 5.55 -5.76
N THR A 116 0.30 5.89 -5.24
CA THR A 116 -0.63 6.81 -5.94
C THR A 116 0.01 8.17 -6.23
N ILE A 117 0.72 8.74 -5.26
CA ILE A 117 1.43 10.02 -5.42
C ILE A 117 2.55 9.90 -6.47
N LEU A 118 3.31 8.79 -6.45
CA LEU A 118 4.38 8.57 -7.41
C LEU A 118 3.87 8.43 -8.85
N LEU A 119 2.75 7.73 -9.01
CA LEU A 119 2.13 7.53 -10.31
C LEU A 119 1.56 8.84 -10.86
N LEU A 120 0.93 9.67 -10.00
CA LEU A 120 0.49 11.02 -10.36
C LEU A 120 1.65 11.91 -10.77
N LEU A 121 2.74 11.92 -10.01
CA LEU A 121 3.93 12.70 -10.33
C LEU A 121 4.57 12.24 -11.65
N SER A 122 4.59 10.94 -11.89
CA SER A 122 5.07 10.35 -13.15
C SER A 122 4.25 10.83 -14.35
N PHE A 123 2.92 10.89 -14.21
CA PHE A 123 2.04 11.39 -15.26
C PHE A 123 2.19 12.90 -15.48
N ALA A 124 2.26 13.68 -14.40
CA ALA A 124 2.49 15.12 -14.44
C ALA A 124 3.83 15.47 -15.12
N PHE A 125 4.90 14.71 -14.82
CA PHE A 125 6.20 14.87 -15.47
C PHE A 125 6.13 14.63 -16.99
N ARG A 126 5.37 13.62 -17.43
CA ARG A 126 5.19 13.32 -18.86
C ARG A 126 4.41 14.43 -19.58
N LEU A 127 3.34 14.95 -18.97
CA LEU A 127 2.58 16.08 -19.50
C LEU A 127 3.41 17.36 -19.57
N TYR A 128 4.22 17.62 -18.53
CA TYR A 128 5.12 18.77 -18.49
C TYR A 128 6.12 18.77 -19.66
N ILE A 129 6.75 17.62 -19.93
CA ILE A 129 7.70 17.49 -21.04
C ILE A 129 7.03 17.72 -22.41
N ILE A 130 5.76 17.31 -22.56
CA ILE A 130 5.02 17.45 -23.82
C ILE A 130 4.50 18.87 -24.05
N GLY A 131 4.18 19.60 -22.97
CA GLY A 131 3.58 20.93 -23.04
C GLY A 131 4.57 22.10 -23.11
N SER A 132 5.83 21.93 -22.71
CA SER A 132 6.80 23.03 -22.68
C SER A 132 7.72 23.04 -23.90
N ASN A 133 7.60 24.07 -24.74
CA ASN A 133 8.72 24.51 -25.59
C ASN A 133 9.86 24.98 -24.65
N PHE A 134 10.99 24.27 -24.65
CA PHE A 134 12.14 24.46 -23.75
C PHE A 134 12.52 25.95 -23.54
N PRO A 135 12.74 26.37 -22.28
CA PRO A 135 14.11 26.38 -21.75
C PRO A 135 14.25 25.92 -20.28
N SER A 136 15.38 25.27 -20.00
CA SER A 136 16.06 25.12 -18.70
C SER A 136 15.28 24.69 -17.43
N ARG A 137 15.21 23.36 -17.29
CA ARG A 137 15.18 22.52 -16.07
C ARG A 137 15.33 23.22 -14.70
N PRO A 138 14.63 22.69 -13.71
CA PRO A 138 15.31 21.72 -12.85
C PRO A 138 14.71 20.34 -13.07
N ALA A 139 15.53 19.40 -13.55
CA ALA A 139 15.23 17.99 -13.35
C ALA A 139 15.07 17.82 -11.84
N ILE A 140 13.91 17.38 -11.38
CA ILE A 140 13.75 16.96 -9.99
C ILE A 140 14.79 15.85 -9.80
N SER A 141 15.89 16.19 -9.15
CA SER A 141 16.94 15.25 -8.81
C SER A 141 16.30 14.10 -8.05
N SER A 142 16.70 12.85 -8.32
CA SER A 142 16.28 11.68 -7.53
C SER A 142 16.43 11.92 -6.03
N VAL A 143 17.33 12.83 -5.61
CA VAL A 143 17.51 13.25 -4.22
C VAL A 143 16.33 14.09 -3.69
N ARG A 144 15.84 15.08 -4.46
CA ARG A 144 14.66 15.88 -4.06
C ARG A 144 13.40 15.02 -4.00
N PHE A 145 13.30 14.04 -4.89
CA PHE A 145 12.23 13.07 -4.88
C PHE A 145 12.31 12.10 -3.71
N ALA A 146 13.48 11.54 -3.43
CA ALA A 146 13.72 10.72 -2.24
C ALA A 146 13.40 11.50 -0.95
N LEU A 147 13.70 12.80 -0.92
CA LEU A 147 13.30 13.70 0.16
C LEU A 147 11.78 13.85 0.27
N ILE A 148 11.05 14.07 -0.82
CA ILE A 148 9.57 14.14 -0.79
C ILE A 148 8.96 12.81 -0.32
N CYS A 149 9.46 11.68 -0.81
CA CYS A 149 9.07 10.35 -0.34
C CYS A 149 9.38 10.14 1.14
N ALA A 150 10.57 10.57 1.60
CA ALA A 150 10.95 10.52 3.01
C ALA A 150 10.04 11.40 3.88
N THR A 151 9.66 12.59 3.39
CA THR A 151 8.71 13.47 4.07
C THR A 151 7.32 12.86 4.16
N THR A 152 6.85 12.15 3.14
CA THR A 152 5.59 11.38 3.21
C THR A 152 5.69 10.10 4.04
N LEU A 153 6.91 9.61 4.32
CA LEU A 153 7.17 8.54 5.28
C LEU A 153 7.28 9.05 6.73
N LEU A 154 7.42 10.36 6.97
CA LEU A 154 7.35 10.93 8.32
C LEU A 154 6.01 10.64 9.03
N PRO A 155 4.82 10.85 8.44
CA PRO A 155 3.56 10.49 9.09
C PRO A 155 3.47 8.99 9.41
N MET A 156 4.14 8.15 8.63
CA MET A 156 4.29 6.72 8.91
C MET A 156 5.14 6.44 10.15
N THR A 157 6.27 7.11 10.28
CA THR A 157 7.07 7.02 11.52
C THR A 157 6.29 7.56 12.70
N ILE A 158 5.55 8.65 12.56
CA ILE A 158 4.74 9.24 13.64
C ILE A 158 3.63 8.29 14.07
N ILE A 159 2.87 7.71 13.14
CA ILE A 159 1.83 6.71 13.47
C ILE A 159 2.45 5.46 14.09
N TYR A 160 3.60 5.00 13.60
CA TYR A 160 4.34 3.88 14.19
C TYR A 160 4.77 4.19 15.63
N TRP A 161 5.38 5.36 15.86
CA TRP A 161 5.77 5.83 17.20
C TRP A 161 4.57 6.03 18.12
N MET A 162 3.44 6.53 17.62
CA MET A 162 2.22 6.67 18.41
C MET A 162 1.60 5.32 18.77
N ASN A 163 1.61 4.34 17.87
CA ASN A 163 1.17 2.97 18.19
C ASN A 163 2.10 2.29 19.20
N VAL A 164 3.42 2.46 19.05
CA VAL A 164 4.42 1.95 20.01
C VAL A 164 4.31 2.67 21.38
N LEU A 165 4.06 3.98 21.40
CA LEU A 165 3.91 4.77 22.63
C LEU A 165 2.61 4.43 23.37
N HIS A 166 1.49 4.31 22.64
CA HIS A 166 0.21 3.83 23.18
C HIS A 166 0.34 2.39 23.73
N PHE A 167 1.17 1.55 23.10
CA PHE A 167 1.50 0.22 23.57
C PHE A 167 2.34 0.23 24.86
N CYS A 168 3.35 1.10 24.96
CA CYS A 168 4.21 1.25 26.14
C CYS A 168 3.41 1.72 27.37
N ILE A 169 2.44 2.63 27.16
CA ILE A 169 1.54 3.14 28.22
C ILE A 169 0.56 2.07 28.71
N ARG A 170 0.20 1.07 27.89
CA ARG A 170 -0.70 -0.03 28.29
C ARG A 170 -0.01 -1.13 29.10
N PHE A 171 1.33 -1.12 29.16
CA PHE A 171 2.17 -2.13 29.82
C PHE A 171 2.90 -1.61 31.08
N ILE A 172 2.72 -0.33 31.43
CA ILE A 172 3.09 0.27 32.72
C ILE A 172 1.82 0.39 33.57
#